data_AF-A0A0B2QCT4-F1
#
_entry.id   AF-A0A0B2QCT4-F1
#
_cell.length_a   1.000
_cell.length_b   1.000
_cell.length_c   1.000
_cell.angle_alpha   90.00
_cell.angle_beta   90.00
_cell.angle_gamma   90.00
#
_symmetry.space_group_name_H-M   'P 1'
#
loop_
_entity.id
_entity.type
_entity.pdbx_description
1 polymer ?
#
loop_
_entity_poly.entity_id
_entity_poly.type
_entity_poly.pdbx_seq_one_letter_code
_entity_poly.pdbx_strand_id
1 'polypeptide(L)'
;MEVTTFIACLVPPTCNGYGPLLIQCVPYLVNRGSSTLTPHCCDGARVAFQRANNAQAIKNFCSCLVDVGPYLGFQNQNLVLLPGACDIKL
;
A
#
# COMPACT_ATOMS: atom_id res chain seq x y z
N MET A 1 4.22 -14.82 -19.21
CA MET A 1 4.74 -13.93 -18.16
C MET A 1 4.47 -12.50 -18.63
N GLU A 2 3.27 -11.93 -18.42
CA GLU A 2 2.92 -10.62 -19.01
C GLU A 2 1.93 -9.79 -18.15
N VAL A 3 2.08 -9.82 -16.81
CA VAL A 3 1.26 -8.97 -15.91
C VAL A 3 2.11 -8.03 -15.05
N THR A 4 3.42 -7.97 -15.26
CA THR A 4 4.29 -7.06 -14.50
C THR A 4 4.41 -5.68 -15.15
N THR A 5 4.29 -5.58 -16.47
CA THR A 5 4.57 -4.34 -17.22
C THR A 5 3.42 -3.34 -17.19
N PHE A 6 2.17 -3.79 -17.17
CA PHE A 6 1.00 -2.89 -17.21
C PHE A 6 0.78 -2.14 -15.88
N ILE A 7 1.10 -2.78 -14.75
CA ILE A 7 0.84 -2.21 -13.42
C ILE A 7 1.91 -1.17 -13.04
N ALA A 8 3.15 -1.32 -13.51
CA ALA A 8 4.22 -0.36 -13.26
C ALA A 8 3.88 1.05 -13.79
N CYS A 9 3.10 1.15 -14.87
CA CYS A 9 2.73 2.43 -15.47
C CYS A 9 1.68 3.21 -14.65
N LEU A 10 0.99 2.56 -13.72
CA LEU A 10 -0.03 3.16 -12.85
C LEU A 10 0.53 3.60 -11.50
N VAL A 11 1.75 3.19 -11.16
CA VAL A 11 2.37 3.52 -9.88
C VAL A 11 3.14 4.83 -10.06
N PRO A 12 2.73 5.94 -9.42
CA PRO A 12 3.43 7.21 -9.57
C PRO A 12 4.89 7.10 -9.12
N PRO A 13 5.78 7.97 -9.61
CA PRO A 13 7.19 7.98 -9.19
C PRO A 13 7.35 8.12 -7.67
N THR A 14 6.42 8.82 -7.02
CA THR A 14 6.32 8.97 -5.55
C THR A 14 6.15 7.62 -4.84
N CYS A 15 5.57 6.64 -5.53
CA CYS A 15 5.31 5.29 -5.05
C CYS A 15 6.37 4.25 -5.45
N ASN A 16 7.50 4.68 -6.04
CA ASN A 16 8.55 3.75 -6.42
C ASN A 16 9.06 2.96 -5.21
N GLY A 17 8.91 1.63 -5.27
CA GLY A 17 9.25 0.73 -4.17
C GLY A 17 8.10 0.35 -3.22
N TYR A 18 6.92 0.98 -3.35
CA TYR A 18 5.71 0.65 -2.60
C TYR A 18 4.67 -0.11 -3.44
N GLY A 19 5.00 -0.44 -4.68
CA GLY A 19 4.16 -1.21 -5.60
C GLY A 19 3.54 -2.47 -4.99
N PRO A 20 4.26 -3.32 -4.24
CA PRO A 20 3.68 -4.53 -3.64
C PRO A 20 2.45 -4.25 -2.77
N LEU A 21 2.49 -3.20 -1.94
CA LEU A 21 1.35 -2.78 -1.14
C LEU A 21 0.18 -2.38 -2.04
N LEU A 22 0.43 -1.53 -3.03
CA LEU A 22 -0.63 -1.04 -3.93
C LEU A 22 -1.25 -2.17 -4.75
N ILE A 23 -0.46 -3.15 -5.18
CA ILE A 23 -0.95 -4.26 -6.00
C ILE A 23 -1.76 -5.25 -5.16
N GLN A 24 -1.23 -5.61 -3.98
CA GLN A 24 -1.77 -6.71 -3.19
C GLN A 24 -2.84 -6.26 -2.18
N CYS A 25 -2.80 -5.00 -1.74
CA CYS A 25 -3.74 -4.48 -0.75
C CYS A 25 -4.85 -3.58 -1.30
N VAL A 26 -4.84 -3.17 -2.58
CA VAL A 26 -5.90 -2.30 -3.13
C VAL A 26 -7.31 -2.76 -2.77
N PRO A 27 -7.70 -4.05 -2.87
CA PRO A 27 -9.05 -4.48 -2.52
C PRO A 27 -9.43 -4.15 -1.07
N TYR A 28 -8.49 -4.27 -0.13
CA TYR A 28 -8.68 -3.91 1.26
C TYR A 28 -8.69 -2.39 1.45
N LEU A 29 -7.76 -1.68 0.79
CA LEU A 29 -7.58 -0.24 0.94
C LEU A 29 -8.76 0.57 0.40
N VAL A 30 -9.49 0.09 -0.61
CA VAL A 30 -10.60 0.84 -1.23
C VAL A 30 -11.98 0.48 -0.65
N ASN A 31 -12.09 -0.60 0.12
CA ASN A 31 -13.38 -1.11 0.57
C ASN A 31 -13.95 -0.32 1.75
N ARG A 32 -15.20 0.14 1.61
CA ARG A 32 -15.93 0.91 2.64
C ARG A 32 -16.52 0.06 3.78
N GLY A 33 -16.46 -1.26 3.69
CA GLY A 33 -16.93 -2.24 4.68
C GLY A 33 -15.83 -3.20 5.13
N SER A 34 -16.21 -4.35 5.69
CA SER A 34 -15.27 -5.38 6.12
C SER A 34 -14.66 -6.11 4.92
N SER A 35 -13.51 -5.64 4.44
CA SER A 35 -12.71 -6.43 3.50
C SER A 35 -11.99 -7.57 4.20
N THR A 36 -12.01 -8.72 3.56
CA THR A 36 -11.12 -9.83 3.90
C THR A 36 -9.70 -9.42 3.57
N LEU A 37 -8.92 -9.14 4.61
CA LEU A 37 -7.49 -8.94 4.52
C LEU A 37 -6.84 -10.25 4.07
N THR A 38 -6.11 -10.23 2.96
CA THR A 38 -5.44 -11.43 2.43
C THR A 38 -4.00 -11.51 2.95
N PRO A 39 -3.43 -12.73 3.08
CA PRO A 39 -2.02 -12.89 3.45
C PRO A 39 -1.07 -12.12 2.51
N HIS A 40 -1.36 -12.13 1.21
CA HIS A 40 -0.59 -11.39 0.21
C HIS A 40 -0.63 -9.87 0.43
N CYS A 41 -1.77 -9.31 0.84
CA CYS A 41 -1.80 -7.91 1.23
C CYS A 41 -0.82 -7.64 2.37
N CYS A 42 -0.82 -8.48 3.41
CA CYS A 42 0.11 -8.30 4.53
C CYS A 42 1.58 -8.44 4.13
N ASP A 43 1.91 -9.26 3.14
CA ASP A 43 3.28 -9.34 2.60
C ASP A 43 3.68 -8.05 1.89
N GLY A 44 2.82 -7.52 1.02
CA GLY A 44 3.04 -6.23 0.36
C GLY A 44 3.13 -5.07 1.34
N ALA A 45 2.27 -5.07 2.37
CA ALA A 45 2.31 -4.10 3.47
C ALA A 45 3.61 -4.18 4.25
N ARG A 46 4.05 -5.39 4.64
CA ARG A 46 5.31 -5.59 5.37
C ARG A 46 6.51 -5.04 4.61
N VAL A 47 6.58 -5.29 3.29
CA VAL A 47 7.63 -4.71 2.43
C VAL A 47 7.59 -3.18 2.43
N ALA A 48 6.40 -2.57 2.35
CA ALA A 48 6.25 -1.12 2.37
C ALA A 48 6.68 -0.52 3.72
N PHE A 49 6.23 -1.09 4.83
CA PHE A 49 6.58 -0.61 6.17
C PHE A 49 8.05 -0.83 6.51
N GLN A 50 8.66 -1.96 6.12
CA GLN A 50 10.10 -2.19 6.27
C GLN A 50 10.95 -1.22 5.45
N ARG A 51 10.45 -0.77 4.28
CA ARG A 51 11.11 0.28 3.49
C ARG A 51 10.96 1.65 4.13
N ALA A 52 9.83 1.94 4.75
CA ALA A 52 9.56 3.18 5.48
C ALA A 52 10.26 3.21 6.86
N ASN A 53 11.57 2.91 6.91
CA ASN A 53 12.35 2.74 8.14
C ASN A 53 13.12 3.99 8.60
N ASN A 54 13.01 5.10 7.90
CA ASN A 54 13.67 6.36 8.23
C ASN A 54 12.80 7.54 7.81
N ALA A 55 13.09 8.73 8.32
CA ALA A 55 12.26 9.92 8.09
C ALA A 55 12.05 10.25 6.61
N GLN A 56 13.06 10.07 5.76
CA GLN A 56 12.93 10.35 4.33
C GLN A 56 12.07 9.30 3.64
N ALA A 57 12.26 8.02 3.97
CA ALA A 57 11.44 6.93 3.42
C ALA A 57 9.99 7.01 3.89
N ILE A 58 9.73 7.42 5.14
CA ILE A 58 8.37 7.66 5.64
C ILE A 58 7.71 8.78 4.85
N LYS A 59 8.42 9.91 4.63
CA LYS A 59 7.90 11.02 3.80
C LYS A 59 7.55 10.55 2.40
N ASN A 60 8.43 9.79 1.75
CA ASN A 60 8.18 9.24 0.41
C ASN A 60 6.95 8.33 0.40
N PHE A 61 6.81 7.47 1.40
CA PHE A 61 5.64 6.61 1.55
C PHE A 61 4.34 7.40 1.73
N CYS A 62 4.35 8.44 2.58
CA CYS A 62 3.21 9.32 2.76
C CYS A 62 2.87 10.06 1.46
N SER A 63 3.85 10.58 0.74
CA SER A 63 3.65 11.23 -0.56
C SER A 63 3.02 10.28 -1.57
N CYS A 64 3.47 9.02 -1.62
CA CYS A 64 2.84 7.98 -2.43
C CYS A 64 1.35 7.83 -2.11
N LEU A 65 1.00 7.63 -0.83
CA LEU A 65 -0.39 7.42 -0.41
C LEU A 65 -1.28 8.63 -0.70
N VAL A 66 -0.76 9.86 -0.53
CA VAL A 66 -1.48 11.10 -0.86
C VAL A 66 -1.73 11.20 -2.35
N ASP A 67 -0.77 10.78 -3.17
CA ASP A 67 -0.88 10.83 -4.63
C ASP A 67 -1.91 9.81 -5.12
N VAL A 68 -1.78 8.53 -4.75
CA VAL A 68 -2.66 7.45 -5.28
C VAL A 68 -4.00 7.33 -4.57
N GLY A 69 -4.08 7.74 -3.30
CA GLY A 69 -5.24 7.52 -2.44
C GLY A 69 -6.54 8.08 -3.00
N PRO A 70 -6.59 9.34 -3.47
CA PRO A 70 -7.77 9.93 -4.09
C PRO A 70 -8.18 9.23 -5.39
N TYR A 71 -7.22 8.84 -6.23
CA TYR A 71 -7.52 8.18 -7.52
C TYR A 71 -8.09 6.78 -7.32
N LEU A 72 -7.59 6.04 -6.32
CA LEU A 72 -8.02 4.67 -6.05
C LEU A 72 -9.22 4.62 -5.08
N GLY A 73 -9.52 5.71 -4.37
CA GLY A 73 -10.62 5.76 -3.39
C GLY A 73 -10.26 5.11 -2.06
N PHE A 74 -9.00 5.26 -1.62
CA PHE A 74 -8.52 4.70 -0.36
C PHE A 74 -9.34 5.16 0.83
N GLN A 75 -9.67 4.20 1.69
CA GLN A 75 -10.30 4.42 2.97
C GLN A 75 -9.20 4.61 4.02
N ASN A 76 -9.05 5.85 4.51
CA ASN A 76 -8.03 6.20 5.49
C ASN A 76 -8.06 5.29 6.73
N GLN A 77 -9.26 4.91 7.17
CA GLN A 77 -9.43 3.96 8.28
C GLN A 77 -8.74 2.60 8.03
N ASN A 78 -8.81 2.07 6.80
CA ASN A 78 -8.19 0.79 6.47
C ASN A 78 -6.66 0.92 6.41
N LEU A 79 -6.14 2.06 5.91
CA LEU A 79 -4.70 2.34 5.95
C LEU A 79 -4.15 2.38 7.38
N VAL A 80 -4.88 3.00 8.31
CA VAL A 80 -4.47 3.10 9.72
C VAL A 80 -4.56 1.75 10.44
N LEU A 81 -5.56 0.93 10.10
CA LEU A 81 -5.75 -0.39 10.70
C LEU A 81 -4.81 -1.46 10.12
N LEU A 82 -4.28 -1.25 8.91
CA LEU A 82 -3.49 -2.24 8.18
C LEU A 82 -2.30 -2.80 8.97
N PRO A 83 -1.46 -2.00 9.67
CA PRO A 83 -0.34 -2.54 10.44
C PRO A 83 -0.81 -3.47 11.55
N GLY A 84 -1.83 -3.07 12.31
CA GLY A 84 -2.40 -3.88 13.38
C GLY A 84 -3.09 -5.14 12.87
N ALA A 85 -3.82 -5.03 11.76
CA ALA A 85 -4.52 -6.15 11.14
C ALA A 85 -3.56 -7.20 10.54
N CYS A 86 -2.34 -6.79 10.18
CA CYS A 86 -1.29 -7.65 9.63
C CYS A 86 -0.20 -8.05 10.64
N ASP A 87 -0.32 -7.70 11.92
CA ASP A 87 0.72 -7.90 12.96
C ASP A 87 2.09 -7.34 12.53
N ILE A 88 2.09 -6.14 11.92
CA ILE A 88 3.31 -5.47 11.51
C ILE A 88 3.79 -4.59 12.66
N LYS A 89 4.99 -4.90 13.18
CA LYS A 89 5.68 -4.05 14.14
C LYS A 89 6.29 -2.84 13.41
N LEU A 90 5.80 -1.66 13.74
CA LEU A 90 6.29 -0.36 13.25
C LEU A 90 7.42 0.18 14.13
#